data_AF-A0A836KED3-F1
#
_entry.id   AF-A0A836KED3-F1
#
_cell.length_a   1.000
_cell.length_b   1.000
_cell.length_c   1.000
_cell.angle_alpha   90.00
_cell.angle_beta   90.00
_cell.angle_gamma   90.00
#
_symmetry.space_group_name_H-M   'P 1'
#
loop_
_entity.id
_entity.type
_entity.pdbx_description
1 polymer ?
#
loop_
_entity_poly.entity_id
_entity_poly.type
_entity_poly.pdbx_seq_one_letter_code
_entity_poly.pdbx_strand_id
1 'polypeptide(L)'
;MSRQLLQQCSKKRLVIHMDINKTIIQIDQAGGRTMDDVLNSNVAANTFGIVDPTDNQWRPLYSAHDTPVAPPDSNGRHIISYDAYIDSVHCAPSGMQDLPRAERDAIWKSVSDRRRQATRKFTLPGEVGESYAPLVDLQRQYLQHSDGYYNIIPSFFHMINTLSELDLQFTLIFRTFGSDLSTVLQEWKSFVLGAHACKPSGPVLQRLKENYIEPLSGSLFRQGDDIYVCHGPCVSLSSYLRSSFEETDPAKVLEHLHQVPGCKSASKTSFSGLKDHLVEYFARSQNVGGLVDYYPSWAQAAEHRTGGKVFPISQKDPNYYFVFFDDNIFIGDEHSIVDIREVDGAKSLVDVEVEKKYCVPVNSFKAIVDKEYFVNELCECLKLQDNAL
;
A
#
# COMPACT_ATOMS: atom_id res chain seq x y z
N MET A 1 -15.81 -16.72 -10.49
CA MET A 1 -16.81 -15.76 -9.97
C MET A 1 -16.33 -14.33 -10.16
N SER A 2 -15.16 -13.94 -9.67
CA SER A 2 -14.59 -12.57 -9.79
C SER A 2 -14.50 -12.05 -11.23
N ARG A 3 -13.99 -12.86 -12.18
CA ARG A 3 -13.98 -12.50 -13.61
C ARG A 3 -15.36 -12.19 -14.20
N GLN A 4 -16.39 -12.96 -13.83
CA GLN A 4 -17.77 -12.74 -14.31
C GLN A 4 -18.33 -11.43 -13.75
N LEU A 5 -17.99 -11.10 -12.51
CA LEU A 5 -18.39 -9.85 -11.89
C LEU A 5 -17.75 -8.64 -12.58
N LEU A 6 -16.44 -8.71 -12.87
CA LEU A 6 -15.75 -7.66 -13.62
C LEU A 6 -16.34 -7.44 -15.02
N GLN A 7 -16.88 -8.47 -15.64
CA GLN A 7 -17.61 -8.35 -16.92
C GLN A 7 -18.97 -7.63 -16.77
N GLN A 8 -19.58 -7.72 -15.59
CA GLN A 8 -20.86 -7.08 -15.27
C GLN A 8 -20.68 -5.64 -14.77
N CYS A 9 -19.48 -5.29 -14.27
CA CYS A 9 -19.15 -3.92 -13.85
C CYS A 9 -19.55 -2.89 -14.90
N SER A 10 -20.16 -1.80 -14.44
CA SER A 10 -20.53 -0.70 -15.33
C SER A 10 -19.31 -0.22 -16.13
N LYS A 11 -19.51 0.37 -17.30
CA LYS A 11 -18.43 0.90 -18.16
C LYS A 11 -17.68 2.11 -17.56
N LYS A 12 -17.83 2.37 -16.26
CA LYS A 12 -17.00 3.34 -15.53
C LYS A 12 -15.53 2.94 -15.63
N ARG A 13 -14.65 3.94 -15.65
CA ARG A 13 -13.21 3.71 -15.66
C ARG A 13 -12.74 3.42 -14.23
N LEU A 14 -11.84 2.45 -14.08
CA LEU A 14 -11.21 2.14 -12.79
C LEU A 14 -10.07 3.14 -12.51
N VAL A 15 -9.99 3.72 -11.33
CA VAL A 15 -8.85 4.53 -10.88
C VAL A 15 -8.22 3.81 -9.69
N ILE A 16 -7.07 3.19 -9.95
CA ILE A 16 -6.36 2.31 -9.02
C ILE A 16 -5.14 3.04 -8.49
N HIS A 17 -5.18 3.38 -7.21
CA HIS A 17 -4.01 3.79 -6.45
C HIS A 17 -3.38 2.53 -5.85
N MET A 18 -2.13 2.27 -6.21
CA MET A 18 -1.41 1.07 -5.79
C MET A 18 -0.18 1.49 -5.01
N ASP A 19 -0.19 1.27 -3.70
CA ASP A 19 1.03 1.38 -2.92
C ASP A 19 2.09 0.37 -3.39
N ILE A 20 3.36 0.71 -3.21
CA ILE A 20 4.50 -0.09 -3.66
C ILE A 20 5.01 -1.03 -2.57
N ASN A 21 5.45 -0.49 -1.43
CA ASN A 21 6.27 -1.22 -0.46
C ASN A 21 5.41 -2.12 0.41
N LYS A 22 5.78 -3.39 0.60
CA LYS A 22 4.99 -4.47 1.23
C LYS A 22 3.62 -4.76 0.58
N THR A 23 3.11 -3.88 -0.26
CA THR A 23 1.91 -4.07 -1.07
C THR A 23 2.20 -4.91 -2.32
N ILE A 24 3.09 -4.44 -3.22
CA ILE A 24 3.47 -5.17 -4.45
C ILE A 24 4.97 -5.49 -4.55
N ILE A 25 5.81 -4.85 -3.75
CA ILE A 25 7.24 -5.16 -3.60
C ILE A 25 7.49 -5.63 -2.17
N GLN A 26 8.12 -6.79 -2.00
CA GLN A 26 8.34 -7.37 -0.67
C GLN A 26 9.67 -6.93 -0.04
N ILE A 27 10.72 -6.72 -0.84
CA ILE A 27 12.03 -6.29 -0.33
C ILE A 27 12.24 -4.81 -0.64
N ASP A 28 12.32 -3.97 0.40
CA ASP A 28 12.74 -2.59 0.25
C ASP A 28 14.27 -2.45 0.42
N GLN A 29 14.95 -1.80 -0.53
CA GLN A 29 16.39 -1.57 -0.41
C GLN A 29 16.74 -0.65 0.77
N ALA A 30 15.80 0.22 1.18
CA ALA A 30 15.99 1.18 2.26
C ALA A 30 15.92 0.57 3.67
N GLY A 31 15.22 -0.57 3.85
CA GLY A 31 14.95 -1.16 5.16
C GLY A 31 16.05 -2.07 5.70
N GLY A 32 17.04 -2.42 4.88
CA GLY A 32 18.11 -3.35 5.25
C GLY A 32 17.61 -4.77 5.58
N ARG A 33 16.40 -5.12 5.15
CA ARG A 33 15.77 -6.43 5.40
C ARG A 33 16.15 -7.41 4.30
N THR A 34 16.46 -8.64 4.69
CA THR A 34 16.61 -9.75 3.74
C THR A 34 15.24 -10.26 3.28
N MET A 35 15.20 -11.02 2.19
CA MET A 35 13.97 -11.72 1.77
C MET A 35 13.41 -12.55 2.93
N ASP A 36 14.26 -13.32 3.61
CA ASP A 36 13.85 -14.23 4.67
C ASP A 36 13.27 -13.51 5.89
N ASP A 37 13.78 -12.32 6.22
CA ASP A 37 13.19 -11.47 7.27
C ASP A 37 11.75 -11.11 6.93
N VAL A 38 11.50 -10.67 5.69
CA VAL A 38 10.17 -10.25 5.22
C VAL A 38 9.22 -11.44 5.19
N LEU A 39 9.64 -12.56 4.61
CA LEU A 39 8.80 -13.75 4.50
C LEU A 39 8.44 -14.32 5.89
N ASN A 40 9.37 -14.30 6.85
CA ASN A 40 9.08 -14.68 8.24
C ASN A 40 8.09 -13.73 8.89
N SER A 41 8.26 -12.41 8.74
CA SER A 41 7.32 -11.43 9.26
C SER A 41 5.91 -11.61 8.68
N ASN A 42 5.80 -11.93 7.39
CA ASN A 42 4.51 -12.24 6.76
C ASN A 42 3.85 -13.47 7.40
N VAL A 43 4.62 -14.52 7.71
CA VAL A 43 4.09 -15.72 8.40
C VAL A 43 3.69 -15.40 9.84
N ALA A 44 4.46 -14.58 10.56
CA ALA A 44 4.11 -14.09 11.90
C ALA A 44 2.78 -13.31 11.91
N ALA A 45 2.56 -12.44 10.92
CA ALA A 45 1.31 -11.69 10.77
C ALA A 45 0.10 -12.57 10.39
N ASN A 46 0.36 -13.75 9.82
CA ASN A 46 -0.66 -14.67 9.33
C ASN A 46 -0.77 -15.97 10.14
N THR A 47 -0.13 -16.04 11.31
CA THR A 47 -0.24 -17.17 12.24
C THR A 47 -0.93 -16.71 13.51
N PHE A 48 -2.04 -17.36 13.85
CA PHE A 48 -2.94 -17.03 14.94
C PHE A 48 -2.77 -18.02 16.09
N GLY A 49 -2.88 -17.51 17.30
CA GLY A 49 -2.65 -18.27 18.52
C GLY A 49 -3.32 -17.65 19.72
N ILE A 50 -3.26 -18.34 20.86
CA ILE A 50 -3.80 -17.87 22.13
C ILE A 50 -2.67 -17.33 22.99
N VAL A 51 -2.90 -16.21 23.67
CA VAL A 51 -2.06 -15.76 24.77
C VAL A 51 -2.52 -16.45 26.04
N ASP A 52 -1.64 -17.27 26.64
CA ASP A 52 -1.96 -17.96 27.89
C ASP A 52 -1.98 -16.96 29.05
N PRO A 53 -3.08 -16.87 29.82
CA PRO A 53 -3.22 -15.88 30.88
C PRO A 53 -2.29 -16.15 32.08
N THR A 54 -1.70 -17.34 32.19
CA THR A 54 -0.84 -17.71 33.33
C THR A 54 0.58 -17.20 33.20
N ASP A 55 1.12 -17.17 31.97
CA ASP A 55 2.51 -16.77 31.70
C ASP A 55 2.64 -15.67 30.64
N ASN A 56 1.52 -15.21 30.09
CA ASN A 56 1.42 -14.21 29.03
C ASN A 56 2.22 -14.59 27.76
N GLN A 57 2.45 -15.89 27.54
CA GLN A 57 3.13 -16.41 26.34
C GLN A 57 2.11 -16.78 25.28
N TRP A 58 2.41 -16.37 24.04
CA TRP A 58 1.62 -16.74 22.87
C TRP A 58 1.94 -18.17 22.43
N ARG A 59 0.90 -18.93 22.08
CA ARG A 59 1.02 -20.31 21.60
C ARG A 59 0.25 -20.47 20.29
N PRO A 60 0.85 -21.06 19.25
CA PRO A 60 0.23 -21.16 17.94
C PRO A 60 -1.00 -22.06 17.96
N LEU A 61 -1.96 -21.75 17.09
CA LEU A 61 -3.13 -22.58 16.82
C LEU A 61 -3.27 -22.96 15.35
N TYR A 62 -3.30 -21.95 14.48
CA TYR A 62 -3.51 -22.12 13.04
C TYR A 62 -2.96 -20.90 12.28
N SER A 63 -2.80 -21.03 10.98
CA SER A 63 -2.39 -19.98 10.06
C SER A 63 -3.52 -19.60 9.10
N ALA A 64 -3.35 -18.49 8.37
CA ALA A 64 -4.27 -18.09 7.30
C ALA A 64 -4.38 -19.12 6.16
N HIS A 65 -3.46 -20.09 6.08
CA HIS A 65 -3.48 -21.19 5.12
C HIS A 65 -4.27 -22.41 5.64
N ASP A 66 -4.52 -22.50 6.94
CA ASP A 66 -5.34 -23.57 7.51
C ASP A 66 -6.82 -23.23 7.26
N THR A 67 -7.57 -24.14 6.63
CA THR A 67 -9.02 -24.03 6.39
C THR A 67 -9.71 -23.58 7.68
N PRO A 68 -10.60 -22.58 7.67
CA PRO A 68 -10.96 -21.81 8.86
C PRO A 68 -11.40 -22.72 10.01
N VAL A 69 -10.57 -22.81 11.04
CA VAL A 69 -11.06 -23.08 12.39
C VAL A 69 -11.78 -21.80 12.78
N ALA A 70 -13.07 -21.92 13.06
CA ALA A 70 -14.01 -20.82 13.29
C ALA A 70 -13.41 -19.62 14.05
N PRO A 71 -13.93 -18.39 13.81
CA PRO A 71 -13.52 -17.23 14.60
C PRO A 71 -13.66 -17.53 16.10
N PRO A 72 -12.76 -16.99 16.93
CA PRO A 72 -12.75 -17.29 18.35
C PRO A 72 -13.83 -16.47 19.02
N ASP A 73 -15.02 -17.03 19.13
CA ASP A 73 -16.00 -16.49 20.09
C ASP A 73 -16.95 -17.53 20.66
N SER A 74 -16.54 -18.79 20.76
CA SER A 74 -17.34 -19.78 21.52
C SER A 74 -16.94 -19.87 23.00
N ASN A 75 -15.70 -19.52 23.38
CA ASN A 75 -15.16 -19.76 24.73
C ASN A 75 -14.42 -18.55 25.36
N GLY A 76 -14.52 -17.32 24.84
CA GLY A 76 -13.87 -16.14 25.44
C GLY A 76 -12.32 -16.15 25.45
N ARG A 77 -11.68 -16.94 24.58
CA ARG A 77 -10.22 -16.97 24.43
C ARG A 77 -9.79 -15.96 23.36
N HIS A 78 -8.97 -14.99 23.76
CA HIS A 78 -8.44 -13.94 22.87
C HIS A 78 -7.40 -14.54 21.91
N ILE A 79 -7.79 -14.77 20.65
CA ILE A 79 -6.89 -15.20 19.58
C ILE A 79 -6.39 -13.98 18.82
N ILE A 80 -5.08 -13.89 18.66
CA ILE A 80 -4.41 -12.82 17.94
C ILE A 80 -3.28 -13.41 17.09
N SER A 81 -2.86 -12.68 16.05
CA SER A 81 -1.66 -13.04 15.29
C SER A 81 -0.41 -12.91 16.17
N TYR A 82 0.66 -13.62 15.81
CA TYR A 82 1.93 -13.47 16.51
C TYR A 82 2.47 -12.03 16.40
N ASP A 83 2.29 -11.41 15.23
CA ASP A 83 2.67 -10.00 15.02
C ASP A 83 1.92 -9.05 15.98
N ALA A 84 0.60 -9.19 16.10
CA ALA A 84 -0.20 -8.37 17.03
C ALA A 84 0.16 -8.65 18.50
N TYR A 85 0.52 -9.89 18.84
CA TYR A 85 1.06 -10.23 20.16
C TYR A 85 2.38 -9.48 20.42
N ILE A 86 3.32 -9.52 19.48
CA ILE A 86 4.60 -8.81 19.59
C ILE A 86 4.40 -7.30 19.72
N ASP A 87 3.45 -6.73 18.99
CA ASP A 87 3.09 -5.31 19.11
C ASP A 87 2.56 -4.96 20.51
N SER A 88 1.80 -5.86 21.13
CA SER A 88 1.30 -5.69 22.51
C SER A 88 2.41 -5.81 23.56
N VAL A 89 3.40 -6.69 23.35
CA VAL A 89 4.55 -6.88 24.25
C VAL A 89 5.54 -5.73 24.12
N HIS A 90 5.69 -5.18 22.91
CA HIS A 90 6.57 -4.07 22.60
C HIS A 90 5.74 -2.83 22.23
N CYS A 91 4.89 -2.37 23.13
CA CYS A 91 4.09 -1.17 22.92
C CYS A 91 4.90 0.11 23.16
N ALA A 92 4.41 1.22 22.62
CA ALA A 92 4.96 2.54 22.93
C ALA A 92 4.77 2.82 24.43
N PRO A 93 5.79 3.30 25.15
CA PRO A 93 5.67 3.60 26.57
C PRO A 93 4.70 4.77 26.82
N SER A 94 3.99 4.73 27.95
CA SER A 94 3.09 5.82 28.35
C SER A 94 3.82 7.16 28.42
N GLY A 95 3.19 8.22 27.91
CA GLY A 95 3.76 9.58 27.88
C GLY A 95 4.82 9.81 26.79
N MET A 96 5.09 8.83 25.93
CA MET A 96 6.04 8.98 24.82
C MET A 96 5.71 10.18 23.93
N GLN A 97 4.43 10.46 23.70
CA GLN A 97 4.00 11.56 22.82
C GLN A 97 4.38 12.95 23.35
N ASP A 98 4.53 13.07 24.67
CA ASP A 98 4.89 14.32 25.37
C ASP A 98 6.40 14.61 25.32
N LEU A 99 7.22 13.65 24.87
CA LEU A 99 8.67 13.79 24.81
C LEU A 99 9.12 14.64 23.62
N PRO A 100 10.32 15.26 23.70
CA PRO A 100 10.95 15.90 22.55
C PRO A 100 11.11 14.95 21.36
N ARG A 101 10.95 15.45 20.14
CA ARG A 101 10.95 14.62 18.91
C ARG A 101 12.14 13.66 18.81
N ALA A 102 13.36 14.14 19.09
CA ALA A 102 14.56 13.31 19.01
C ALA A 102 14.52 12.10 19.98
N GLU A 103 13.96 12.29 21.18
CA GLU A 103 13.79 11.23 22.16
C GLU A 103 12.68 10.25 21.74
N ARG A 104 11.57 10.77 21.21
CA ARG A 104 10.50 9.94 20.63
C ARG A 104 11.03 9.07 19.50
N ASP A 105 11.76 9.65 18.56
CA ASP A 105 12.30 8.94 17.41
C ASP A 105 13.27 7.83 17.86
N ALA A 106 14.09 8.09 18.88
CA ALA A 106 14.99 7.10 19.46
C ALA A 106 14.25 5.95 20.16
N ILE A 107 13.21 6.26 20.94
CA ILE A 107 12.36 5.25 21.60
C ILE A 107 11.63 4.41 20.55
N TRP A 108 11.01 5.06 19.56
CA TRP A 108 10.30 4.39 18.48
C TRP A 108 11.22 3.43 17.74
N LYS A 109 12.41 3.89 17.36
CA LYS A 109 13.42 3.05 16.73
C LYS A 109 13.73 1.80 17.57
N SER A 110 13.91 1.95 18.88
CA SER A 110 14.15 0.80 19.77
C SER A 110 12.97 -0.16 19.84
N VAL A 111 11.75 0.35 19.90
CA VAL A 111 10.51 -0.46 19.91
C VAL A 111 10.36 -1.22 18.58
N SER A 112 10.47 -0.51 17.45
CA SER A 112 10.39 -1.11 16.12
C SER A 112 11.49 -2.16 15.91
N ASP A 113 12.72 -1.92 16.38
CA ASP A 113 13.82 -2.89 16.27
C ASP A 113 13.53 -4.18 17.05
N ARG A 114 12.94 -4.09 18.26
CA ARG A 114 12.54 -5.28 19.03
C ARG A 114 11.44 -6.08 18.34
N ARG A 115 10.41 -5.39 17.84
CA ARG A 115 9.32 -6.02 17.07
C ARG A 115 9.87 -6.76 15.85
N ARG A 116 10.71 -6.08 15.07
CA ARG A 116 11.40 -6.66 13.90
C ARG A 116 12.24 -7.88 14.27
N GLN A 117 13.00 -7.82 15.35
CA GLN A 117 13.83 -8.95 15.80
C GLN A 117 13.00 -10.16 16.18
N ALA A 118 11.81 -9.98 16.76
CA ALA A 118 10.92 -11.07 17.11
C ALA A 118 10.25 -11.69 15.88
N THR A 119 9.71 -10.87 14.97
CA THR A 119 8.94 -11.38 13.82
C THR A 119 9.82 -11.99 12.75
N ARG A 120 11.04 -11.46 12.52
CA ARG A 120 11.95 -11.99 11.49
C ARG A 120 12.46 -13.41 11.76
N LYS A 121 12.43 -13.85 13.01
CA LYS A 121 12.91 -15.17 13.44
C LYS A 121 11.78 -16.14 13.74
N PHE A 122 10.52 -15.74 13.55
CA PHE A 122 9.34 -16.47 14.04
C PHE A 122 9.34 -17.97 13.74
N THR A 123 9.80 -18.37 12.55
CA THR A 123 9.80 -19.78 12.13
C THR A 123 11.16 -20.47 12.22
N LEU A 124 12.18 -19.83 12.81
CA LEU A 124 13.50 -20.45 12.98
C LEU A 124 13.44 -21.62 14.00
N PRO A 125 14.39 -22.57 13.93
CA PRO A 125 14.45 -23.69 14.88
C PRO A 125 14.47 -23.22 16.34
N GLY A 126 13.57 -23.76 17.15
CA GLY A 126 13.38 -23.43 18.56
C GLY A 126 12.44 -22.25 18.83
N GLU A 127 11.95 -21.55 17.80
CA GLU A 127 11.02 -20.43 17.95
C GLU A 127 9.56 -20.93 17.90
N VAL A 128 8.65 -20.14 18.47
CA VAL A 128 7.24 -20.55 18.67
C VAL A 128 6.47 -20.82 17.38
N GLY A 129 6.97 -20.34 16.24
CA GLY A 129 6.40 -20.56 14.91
C GLY A 129 7.13 -21.60 14.07
N GLU A 130 8.07 -22.38 14.63
CA GLU A 130 8.92 -23.33 13.87
C GLU A 130 8.12 -24.24 12.92
N SER A 131 6.97 -24.76 13.38
CA SER A 131 6.10 -25.63 12.57
C SER A 131 5.53 -24.96 11.32
N TYR A 132 5.56 -23.63 11.23
CA TYR A 132 5.07 -22.84 10.11
C TYR A 132 6.17 -22.41 9.14
N ALA A 133 7.42 -22.86 9.32
CA ALA A 133 8.50 -22.66 8.36
C ALA A 133 8.15 -23.03 6.90
N PRO A 134 7.33 -24.07 6.61
CA PRO A 134 6.90 -24.36 5.24
C PRO A 134 6.14 -23.20 4.55
N LEU A 135 5.51 -22.29 5.31
CA LEU A 135 4.84 -21.11 4.75
C LEU A 135 5.83 -20.03 4.28
N VAL A 136 7.04 -19.99 4.84
CA VAL A 136 8.14 -19.16 4.32
C VAL A 136 8.59 -19.69 2.96
N ASP A 137 8.81 -21.01 2.87
CA ASP A 137 9.22 -21.66 1.62
C ASP A 137 8.14 -21.55 0.53
N LEU A 138 6.86 -21.64 0.91
CA LEU A 138 5.73 -21.43 -0.01
C LEU A 138 5.81 -20.04 -0.67
N GLN A 139 5.96 -18.97 0.12
CA GLN A 139 6.09 -17.62 -0.44
C GLN A 139 7.32 -17.51 -1.37
N ARG A 140 8.45 -18.09 -0.96
CA ARG A 140 9.69 -18.08 -1.76
C ARG A 140 9.49 -18.74 -3.12
N GLN A 141 8.75 -19.86 -3.18
CA GLN A 141 8.43 -20.53 -4.44
C GLN A 141 7.61 -19.65 -5.39
N TYR A 142 6.64 -18.89 -4.87
CA TYR A 142 5.80 -18.00 -5.67
C TYR A 142 6.52 -16.72 -6.12
N LEU A 143 7.54 -16.29 -5.39
CA LEU A 143 8.37 -15.14 -5.76
C LEU A 143 9.50 -15.50 -6.73
N GLN A 144 9.80 -16.77 -6.94
CA GLN A 144 10.90 -17.19 -7.80
C GLN A 144 10.47 -17.33 -9.27
N HIS A 145 11.36 -16.98 -10.19
CA HIS A 145 11.28 -17.32 -11.61
C HIS A 145 12.66 -17.77 -12.13
N SER A 146 12.74 -18.06 -13.44
CA SER A 146 13.95 -18.60 -14.10
C SER A 146 15.24 -17.82 -13.84
N ASP A 147 15.15 -16.50 -13.69
CA ASP A 147 16.29 -15.59 -13.65
C ASP A 147 16.46 -14.90 -12.28
N GLY A 148 15.75 -15.37 -11.25
CA GLY A 148 15.84 -14.82 -9.90
C GLY A 148 14.48 -14.70 -9.21
N TYR A 149 14.26 -13.58 -8.53
CA TYR A 149 13.01 -13.26 -7.86
C TYR A 149 12.29 -12.12 -8.57
N TYR A 150 10.96 -12.19 -8.58
CA TYR A 150 10.13 -11.06 -8.98
C TYR A 150 10.38 -9.88 -8.06
N ASN A 151 10.50 -8.68 -8.63
CA ASN A 151 10.55 -7.46 -7.85
C ASN A 151 9.13 -7.00 -7.52
N ILE A 152 8.24 -6.89 -8.52
CA ILE A 152 6.79 -6.76 -8.34
C ILE A 152 6.14 -8.15 -8.31
N ILE A 153 5.32 -8.42 -7.31
CA ILE A 153 4.70 -9.74 -7.12
C ILE A 153 3.78 -10.14 -8.30
N PRO A 154 3.76 -11.43 -8.72
CA PRO A 154 3.04 -11.87 -9.92
C PRO A 154 1.52 -11.65 -9.92
N SER A 155 0.88 -11.69 -8.75
CA SER A 155 -0.57 -11.50 -8.60
C SER A 155 -1.03 -10.10 -9.05
N PHE A 156 -0.16 -9.08 -8.90
CA PHE A 156 -0.42 -7.74 -9.43
C PHE A 156 -0.52 -7.77 -10.96
N PHE A 157 0.45 -8.36 -11.65
CA PHE A 157 0.42 -8.47 -13.11
C PHE A 157 -0.74 -9.34 -13.60
N HIS A 158 -1.14 -10.35 -12.82
CA HIS A 158 -2.34 -11.13 -13.10
C HIS A 158 -3.61 -10.27 -13.05
N MET A 159 -3.74 -9.38 -12.07
CA MET A 159 -4.85 -8.41 -12.04
C MET A 159 -4.84 -7.52 -13.28
N ILE A 160 -3.69 -6.93 -13.63
CA ILE A 160 -3.58 -6.04 -14.79
C ILE A 160 -3.91 -6.77 -16.11
N ASN A 161 -3.41 -8.00 -16.29
CA ASN A 161 -3.78 -8.84 -17.43
C ASN A 161 -5.28 -9.13 -17.45
N THR A 162 -5.88 -9.43 -16.30
CA THR A 162 -7.32 -9.68 -16.18
C THR A 162 -8.16 -8.48 -16.59
N LEU A 163 -7.80 -7.27 -16.12
CA LEU A 163 -8.47 -6.04 -16.53
C LEU A 163 -8.35 -5.80 -18.04
N SER A 164 -7.16 -6.02 -18.58
CA SER A 164 -6.87 -5.83 -19.99
C SER A 164 -7.63 -6.81 -20.89
N GLU A 165 -7.66 -8.10 -20.53
CA GLU A 165 -8.39 -9.15 -21.25
C GLU A 165 -9.91 -8.91 -21.29
N LEU A 166 -10.45 -8.28 -20.25
CA LEU A 166 -11.85 -7.88 -20.17
C LEU A 166 -12.13 -6.52 -20.82
N ASP A 167 -11.13 -5.90 -21.45
CA ASP A 167 -11.18 -4.56 -22.06
C ASP A 167 -11.61 -3.44 -21.10
N LEU A 168 -11.37 -3.64 -19.80
CA LEU A 168 -11.67 -2.66 -18.76
C LEU A 168 -10.63 -1.56 -18.78
N GLN A 169 -11.09 -0.32 -18.96
CA GLN A 169 -10.23 0.86 -18.94
C GLN A 169 -9.86 1.18 -17.49
N PHE A 170 -8.58 1.42 -17.25
CA PHE A 170 -8.07 1.79 -15.93
C PHE A 170 -7.07 2.94 -16.00
N THR A 171 -7.01 3.70 -14.91
CA THR A 171 -5.91 4.59 -14.55
C THR A 171 -5.16 3.93 -13.40
N LEU A 172 -3.86 3.71 -13.56
CA LEU A 172 -3.00 3.10 -12.55
C LEU A 172 -1.99 4.13 -12.04
N ILE A 173 -2.05 4.40 -10.74
CA ILE A 173 -1.20 5.37 -10.05
C ILE A 173 -0.42 4.64 -8.97
N PHE A 174 0.87 4.41 -9.20
CA PHE A 174 1.76 3.90 -8.16
C PHE A 174 1.98 4.96 -7.08
N ARG A 175 1.91 4.57 -5.81
CA ARG A 175 2.05 5.43 -4.64
C ARG A 175 3.20 4.92 -3.79
N THR A 176 4.03 5.81 -3.26
CA THR A 176 5.07 5.42 -2.31
C THR A 176 5.51 6.64 -1.50
N PHE A 177 5.96 6.41 -0.28
CA PHE A 177 6.72 7.39 0.50
C PHE A 177 8.24 7.32 0.23
N GLY A 178 8.70 6.22 -0.37
CA GLY A 178 10.11 5.89 -0.57
C GLY A 178 10.66 6.26 -1.95
N SER A 179 11.71 5.56 -2.36
CA SER A 179 12.49 5.82 -3.59
C SER A 179 12.28 4.77 -4.69
N ASP A 180 11.38 3.79 -4.49
CA ASP A 180 11.22 2.63 -5.38
C ASP A 180 10.45 2.94 -6.67
N LEU A 181 9.86 4.14 -6.79
CA LEU A 181 8.99 4.49 -7.91
C LEU A 181 9.70 4.33 -9.27
N SER A 182 10.94 4.78 -9.41
CA SER A 182 11.66 4.65 -10.69
C SER A 182 11.86 3.18 -11.09
N THR A 183 12.20 2.31 -10.14
CA THR A 183 12.38 0.87 -10.37
C THR A 183 11.06 0.22 -10.79
N VAL A 184 9.96 0.54 -10.10
CA VAL A 184 8.61 0.06 -10.44
C VAL A 184 8.20 0.47 -11.85
N LEU A 185 8.45 1.72 -12.25
CA LEU A 185 8.11 2.19 -13.60
C LEU A 185 8.97 1.50 -14.69
N GLN A 186 10.23 1.16 -14.40
CA GLN A 186 11.07 0.37 -15.32
C GLN A 186 10.57 -1.08 -15.45
N GLU A 187 10.14 -1.70 -14.36
CA GLU A 187 9.57 -3.06 -14.41
C GLU A 187 8.22 -3.07 -15.13
N TRP A 188 7.37 -2.05 -14.89
CA TRP A 188 6.14 -1.83 -15.66
C TRP A 188 6.41 -1.73 -17.16
N LYS A 189 7.43 -0.95 -17.56
CA LYS A 189 7.87 -0.87 -18.96
C LYS A 189 8.27 -2.23 -19.51
N SER A 190 9.11 -2.98 -18.79
CA SER A 190 9.52 -4.33 -19.16
C SER A 190 8.30 -5.25 -19.37
N PHE A 191 7.29 -5.13 -18.51
CA PHE A 191 6.04 -5.87 -18.62
C PHE A 191 5.25 -5.50 -19.87
N VAL A 192 4.91 -4.23 -20.07
CA VAL A 192 4.11 -3.80 -21.23
C VAL A 192 4.79 -4.14 -22.56
N LEU A 193 6.11 -4.01 -22.64
CA LEU A 193 6.85 -4.33 -23.86
C LEU A 193 7.00 -5.85 -24.11
N GLY A 194 6.69 -6.69 -23.12
CA GLY A 194 6.74 -8.15 -23.21
C GLY A 194 8.08 -8.78 -22.85
N ALA A 195 9.00 -8.00 -22.26
CA ALA A 195 10.28 -8.49 -21.77
C ALA A 195 10.15 -9.17 -20.40
N HIS A 196 9.22 -8.73 -19.55
CA HIS A 196 8.98 -9.32 -18.23
C HIS A 196 8.51 -10.79 -18.29
N ALA A 197 8.75 -11.55 -17.22
CA ALA A 197 8.37 -12.97 -17.13
C ALA A 197 6.84 -13.19 -17.11
N CYS A 198 6.06 -12.30 -16.49
CA CYS A 198 4.60 -12.46 -16.40
C CYS A 198 3.84 -12.27 -17.73
N LYS A 199 4.46 -11.66 -18.75
CA LYS A 199 3.92 -11.34 -20.09
C LYS A 199 2.58 -10.55 -20.10
N PRO A 200 2.47 -9.48 -20.90
CA PRO A 200 1.24 -8.72 -21.02
C PRO A 200 0.22 -9.48 -21.89
N SER A 201 -1.07 -9.39 -21.53
CA SER A 201 -2.18 -10.04 -22.22
C SER A 201 -3.39 -9.11 -22.36
N GLY A 202 -4.18 -9.31 -23.41
CA GLY A 202 -5.43 -8.58 -23.64
C GLY A 202 -5.31 -7.25 -24.41
N PRO A 203 -6.45 -6.74 -24.91
CA PRO A 203 -6.51 -5.59 -25.82
C PRO A 203 -6.04 -4.26 -25.23
N VAL A 204 -6.24 -3.99 -23.93
CA VAL A 204 -5.79 -2.72 -23.32
C VAL A 204 -4.26 -2.63 -23.33
N LEU A 205 -3.58 -3.68 -22.86
CA LEU A 205 -2.12 -3.74 -22.86
C LEU A 205 -1.53 -3.80 -24.27
N GLN A 206 -2.21 -4.41 -25.24
CA GLN A 206 -1.80 -4.36 -26.64
C GLN A 206 -1.77 -2.91 -27.16
N ARG A 207 -2.84 -2.14 -26.94
CA ARG A 207 -2.90 -0.72 -27.36
C ARG A 207 -1.85 0.14 -26.64
N LEU A 208 -1.60 -0.14 -25.36
CA LEU A 208 -0.53 0.51 -24.59
C LEU A 208 0.85 0.20 -25.19
N LYS A 209 1.12 -1.06 -25.56
CA LYS A 209 2.38 -1.46 -26.20
C LYS A 209 2.58 -0.80 -27.56
N GLU A 210 1.55 -0.75 -28.41
CA GLU A 210 1.62 -0.18 -29.75
C GLU A 210 1.87 1.33 -29.75
N ASN A 211 1.42 2.03 -28.70
CA ASN A 211 1.52 3.48 -28.58
C ASN A 211 2.26 3.90 -27.31
N TYR A 212 3.28 3.15 -26.90
CA TYR A 212 3.88 3.27 -25.58
C TYR A 212 4.40 4.69 -25.29
N ILE A 213 3.91 5.26 -24.18
CA ILE A 213 4.39 6.52 -23.61
C ILE A 213 4.99 6.22 -22.23
N GLU A 214 6.17 6.78 -21.95
CA GLU A 214 6.78 6.67 -20.62
C GLU A 214 5.81 7.20 -19.55
N PRO A 215 5.52 6.41 -18.50
CA PRO A 215 4.63 6.82 -17.42
C PRO A 215 5.08 8.15 -16.80
N LEU A 216 4.13 9.07 -16.60
CA LEU A 216 4.41 10.31 -15.88
C LEU A 216 4.64 10.02 -14.40
N SER A 217 5.48 10.85 -13.78
CA SER A 217 5.73 10.83 -12.35
C SER A 217 5.41 12.19 -11.74
N GLY A 218 5.32 12.23 -10.41
CA GLY A 218 5.19 13.44 -9.64
C GLY A 218 5.41 13.19 -8.16
N SER A 219 5.26 14.24 -7.36
CA SER A 219 5.29 14.15 -5.91
C SER A 219 4.17 14.98 -5.29
N LEU A 220 3.61 14.51 -4.19
CA LEU A 220 2.68 15.27 -3.36
C LEU A 220 3.42 15.78 -2.13
N PHE A 221 3.39 17.10 -1.93
CA PHE A 221 3.79 17.72 -0.69
C PHE A 221 2.53 18.14 0.08
N ARG A 222 2.54 17.87 1.37
CA ARG A 222 1.42 18.13 2.26
C ARG A 222 1.91 18.74 3.56
N GLN A 223 1.19 19.74 4.03
CA GLN A 223 1.36 20.32 5.35
C GLN A 223 -0.02 20.69 5.91
N GLY A 224 -0.53 19.87 6.84
CA GLY A 224 -1.91 19.98 7.30
C GLY A 224 -2.90 19.76 6.13
N ASP A 225 -3.77 20.74 5.89
CA ASP A 225 -4.74 20.70 4.79
C ASP A 225 -4.22 21.34 3.49
N ASP A 226 -3.02 21.95 3.52
CA ASP A 226 -2.40 22.49 2.33
C ASP A 226 -1.73 21.38 1.51
N ILE A 227 -2.13 21.26 0.24
CA ILE A 227 -1.62 20.25 -0.68
C ILE A 227 -1.00 20.93 -1.90
N TYR A 228 0.15 20.41 -2.29
CA TYR A 228 0.88 20.83 -3.46
C TYR A 228 1.20 19.63 -4.33
N VAL A 229 0.99 19.78 -5.63
CA VAL A 229 1.39 18.78 -6.63
C VAL A 229 2.63 19.33 -7.33
N CYS A 230 3.71 18.54 -7.40
CA CYS A 230 4.82 18.80 -8.32
C CYS A 230 4.87 17.69 -9.38
N HIS A 231 4.85 18.09 -10.64
CA HIS A 231 4.90 17.20 -11.80
C HIS A 231 6.34 16.90 -12.20
N GLY A 232 6.65 15.64 -12.43
CA GLY A 232 7.92 15.20 -12.99
C GLY A 232 8.85 14.43 -12.04
N PRO A 233 9.02 14.76 -10.75
CA PRO A 233 9.93 14.04 -9.89
C PRO A 233 9.51 12.59 -9.68
N CYS A 234 10.51 11.72 -9.47
CA CYS A 234 10.32 10.38 -8.90
C CYS A 234 10.78 10.32 -7.44
N VAL A 235 10.88 11.47 -6.78
CA VAL A 235 11.33 11.66 -5.41
C VAL A 235 10.48 12.76 -4.76
N SER A 236 10.39 12.75 -3.43
CA SER A 236 9.70 13.81 -2.69
C SER A 236 10.68 14.89 -2.23
N LEU A 237 10.13 15.99 -1.71
CA LEU A 237 10.91 17.11 -1.18
C LEU A 237 11.90 16.67 -0.08
N SER A 238 11.57 15.64 0.71
CA SER A 238 12.46 15.12 1.76
C SER A 238 13.72 14.44 1.24
N SER A 239 13.75 14.03 -0.03
CA SER A 239 14.97 13.50 -0.65
C SER A 239 15.97 14.62 -0.99
N TYR A 240 15.49 15.85 -1.14
CA TYR A 240 16.30 17.04 -1.43
C TYR A 240 16.74 17.76 -0.14
N LEU A 241 15.83 17.90 0.84
CA LEU A 241 16.11 18.59 2.10
C LEU A 241 16.52 17.60 3.19
N ARG A 242 17.72 17.78 3.78
CA ARG A 242 18.28 16.89 4.81
C ARG A 242 17.63 17.02 6.20
N SER A 243 16.74 18.00 6.40
CA SER A 243 16.04 18.27 7.66
C SER A 243 14.53 18.38 7.42
N SER A 244 13.72 18.33 8.48
CA SER A 244 12.28 18.61 8.34
C SER A 244 12.06 19.98 7.72
N PHE A 245 11.33 20.01 6.61
CA PHE A 245 10.87 21.24 6.01
C PHE A 245 9.64 21.73 6.77
N GLU A 246 9.73 22.92 7.35
CA GLU A 246 8.70 23.50 8.23
C GLU A 246 8.17 24.86 7.71
N GLU A 247 8.53 25.24 6.48
CA GLU A 247 8.05 26.48 5.87
C GLU A 247 6.56 26.38 5.53
N THR A 248 5.79 27.38 5.94
CA THR A 248 4.32 27.44 5.78
C THR A 248 3.87 28.48 4.76
N ASP A 249 4.76 29.39 4.35
CA ASP A 249 4.45 30.37 3.31
C ASP A 249 4.29 29.68 1.94
N PRO A 250 3.11 29.76 1.28
CA PRO A 250 2.88 29.03 0.04
C PRO A 250 3.84 29.38 -1.10
N ALA A 251 4.31 30.63 -1.18
CA ALA A 251 5.21 31.05 -2.24
C ALA A 251 6.59 30.42 -2.05
N LYS A 252 7.10 30.39 -0.82
CA LYS A 252 8.36 29.72 -0.50
C LYS A 252 8.26 28.20 -0.59
N VAL A 253 7.14 27.60 -0.19
CA VAL A 253 6.89 26.15 -0.40
C VAL A 253 7.04 25.83 -1.89
N LEU A 254 6.39 26.60 -2.76
CA LEU A 254 6.50 26.43 -4.21
C LEU A 254 7.94 26.64 -4.71
N GLU A 255 8.67 27.63 -4.20
CA GLU A 255 10.09 27.84 -4.56
C GLU A 255 10.94 26.58 -4.28
N HIS A 256 10.76 25.94 -3.12
CA HIS A 256 11.46 24.72 -2.77
C HIS A 256 11.01 23.52 -3.62
N LEU A 257 9.72 23.41 -3.91
CA LEU A 257 9.20 22.34 -4.77
C LEU A 257 9.77 22.42 -6.19
N HIS A 258 9.96 23.62 -6.75
CA HIS A 258 10.60 23.80 -8.05
C HIS A 258 12.07 23.37 -8.07
N GLN A 259 12.73 23.28 -6.91
CA GLN A 259 14.11 22.79 -6.80
C GLN A 259 14.20 21.26 -6.69
N VAL A 260 13.08 20.54 -6.50
CA VAL A 260 13.08 19.08 -6.43
C VAL A 260 13.57 18.51 -7.77
N PRO A 261 14.54 17.57 -7.77
CA PRO A 261 15.06 16.98 -8.99
C PRO A 261 13.95 16.41 -9.89
N GLY A 262 13.89 16.88 -11.13
CA GLY A 262 12.88 16.47 -12.10
C GLY A 262 11.56 17.27 -12.04
N CYS A 263 11.43 18.29 -11.18
CA CYS A 263 10.22 19.13 -11.17
C CYS A 263 10.09 19.92 -12.47
N LYS A 264 8.95 19.77 -13.14
CA LYS A 264 8.55 20.49 -14.36
C LYS A 264 7.61 21.64 -14.05
N SER A 265 6.76 21.47 -13.04
CA SER A 265 5.90 22.51 -12.48
C SER A 265 5.42 22.09 -11.10
N ALA A 266 5.17 23.07 -10.23
CA ALA A 266 4.54 22.87 -8.94
C ALA A 266 3.38 23.84 -8.74
N SER A 267 2.30 23.39 -8.12
CA SER A 267 1.14 24.22 -7.81
C SER A 267 0.44 23.76 -6.54
N LYS A 268 -0.09 24.72 -5.79
CA LYS A 268 -1.05 24.44 -4.71
C LYS A 268 -2.36 23.96 -5.32
N THR A 269 -3.00 22.99 -4.69
CA THR A 269 -4.33 22.47 -5.09
C THR A 269 -5.23 22.31 -3.86
N SER A 270 -6.48 21.93 -4.10
CA SER A 270 -7.44 21.51 -3.07
C SER A 270 -7.69 20.00 -3.16
N PHE A 271 -8.35 19.40 -2.17
CA PHE A 271 -8.78 18.00 -2.23
C PHE A 271 -9.67 17.72 -3.44
N SER A 272 -10.67 18.58 -3.68
CA SER A 272 -11.53 18.53 -4.88
C SER A 272 -10.71 18.59 -6.16
N GLY A 273 -9.82 19.59 -6.27
CA GLY A 273 -8.99 19.78 -7.45
C GLY A 273 -8.02 18.61 -7.68
N LEU A 274 -7.53 17.99 -6.61
CA LEU A 274 -6.57 16.88 -6.69
C LEU A 274 -7.17 15.66 -7.40
N LYS A 275 -8.43 15.28 -7.13
CA LYS A 275 -9.06 14.09 -7.75
C LYS A 275 -8.99 14.15 -9.27
N ASP A 276 -9.55 15.21 -9.84
CA ASP A 276 -9.65 15.35 -11.29
C ASP A 276 -8.28 15.64 -11.91
N HIS A 277 -7.46 16.43 -11.23
CA HIS A 277 -6.09 16.73 -11.64
C HIS A 277 -5.22 15.47 -11.80
N LEU A 278 -5.29 14.50 -10.88
CA LEU A 278 -4.52 13.27 -11.00
C LEU A 278 -4.96 12.43 -12.20
N VAL A 279 -6.27 12.30 -12.43
CA VAL A 279 -6.81 11.54 -13.57
C VAL A 279 -6.41 12.21 -14.90
N GLU A 280 -6.55 13.53 -15.00
CA GLU A 280 -6.18 14.30 -16.20
C GLU A 280 -4.67 14.28 -16.45
N TYR A 281 -3.86 14.41 -15.39
CA TYR A 281 -2.41 14.39 -15.50
C TYR A 281 -1.92 13.04 -16.04
N PHE A 282 -2.37 11.92 -15.45
CA PHE A 282 -1.92 10.59 -15.89
C PHE A 282 -2.55 10.12 -17.19
N ALA A 283 -3.70 10.67 -17.62
CA ALA A 283 -4.24 10.42 -18.97
C ALA A 283 -3.23 10.76 -20.08
N ARG A 284 -2.32 11.71 -19.83
CA ARG A 284 -1.25 12.13 -20.76
C ARG A 284 -0.14 11.09 -20.94
N SER A 285 -0.04 10.10 -20.05
CA SER A 285 0.83 8.91 -20.18
C SER A 285 0.00 7.63 -20.24
N GLN A 286 -1.08 7.69 -21.04
CA GLN A 286 -2.00 6.57 -21.27
C GLN A 286 -2.59 5.98 -19.99
N ASN A 287 -2.83 6.85 -19.01
CA ASN A 287 -3.42 6.53 -17.70
C ASN A 287 -2.51 5.70 -16.77
N VAL A 288 -1.19 5.70 -16.96
CA VAL A 288 -0.26 5.07 -16.03
C VAL A 288 0.78 6.07 -15.54
N GLY A 289 1.05 6.07 -14.25
CA GLY A 289 2.10 6.88 -13.66
C GLY A 289 2.31 6.60 -12.18
N GLY A 290 3.01 7.48 -11.49
CA GLY A 290 3.15 7.38 -10.04
C GLY A 290 3.47 8.67 -9.32
N LEU A 291 3.27 8.64 -8.01
CA LEU A 291 3.42 9.77 -7.11
C LEU A 291 4.24 9.36 -5.90
N VAL A 292 5.23 10.18 -5.57
CA VAL A 292 5.92 10.08 -4.28
C VAL A 292 5.26 11.01 -3.27
N ASP A 293 4.71 10.45 -2.22
CA ASP A 293 4.13 11.18 -1.10
C ASP A 293 5.21 11.71 -0.15
N TYR A 294 4.89 12.77 0.56
CA TYR A 294 5.81 13.40 1.51
C TYR A 294 5.74 12.71 2.89
N TYR A 295 6.61 11.73 3.11
CA TYR A 295 6.67 10.94 4.36
C TYR A 295 6.70 11.76 5.65
N PRO A 296 7.45 12.88 5.74
CA PRO A 296 7.50 13.63 6.99
C PRO A 296 6.13 14.14 7.47
N SER A 297 5.17 14.38 6.57
CA SER A 297 3.80 14.73 6.95
C SER A 297 3.15 13.63 7.82
N TRP A 298 3.30 12.37 7.41
CA TRP A 298 2.72 11.24 8.12
C TRP A 298 3.47 10.92 9.41
N ALA A 299 4.80 10.94 9.37
CA ALA A 299 5.63 10.72 10.55
C ALA A 299 5.42 11.80 11.63
N GLN A 300 5.29 13.07 11.25
CA GLN A 300 5.05 14.19 12.19
C GLN A 300 3.65 14.13 12.80
N ALA A 301 2.67 13.57 12.08
CA ALA A 301 1.32 13.32 12.59
C ALA A 301 1.21 12.04 13.44
N ALA A 302 2.33 11.45 13.89
CA ALA A 302 2.35 10.19 14.63
C ALA A 302 1.61 9.05 13.90
N GLU A 303 1.81 8.98 12.58
CA GLU A 303 1.21 7.97 11.69
C GLU A 303 -0.33 8.03 11.63
N HIS A 304 -0.92 9.14 12.09
CA HIS A 304 -2.34 9.43 11.91
C HIS A 304 -2.67 9.69 10.43
N ARG A 305 -3.82 9.22 9.96
CA ARG A 305 -4.27 9.33 8.56
C ARG A 305 -4.23 10.75 8.02
N THR A 306 -4.51 11.75 8.85
CA THR A 306 -4.45 13.18 8.47
C THR A 306 -3.07 13.65 8.02
N GLY A 307 -1.99 12.92 8.33
CA GLY A 307 -0.66 13.14 7.77
C GLY A 307 -0.32 12.22 6.59
N GLY A 308 -1.12 11.19 6.35
CA GLY A 308 -0.92 10.12 5.38
C GLY A 308 -1.21 10.49 3.93
N LYS A 309 -1.36 9.45 3.10
CA LYS A 309 -1.58 9.57 1.65
C LYS A 309 -2.99 10.10 1.38
N VAL A 310 -3.07 11.32 0.86
CA VAL A 310 -4.35 11.94 0.50
C VAL A 310 -5.05 11.13 -0.59
N PHE A 311 -6.32 10.81 -0.35
CA PHE A 311 -7.16 10.10 -1.30
C PHE A 311 -8.57 10.71 -1.39
N PRO A 312 -8.75 11.70 -2.29
CA PRO A 312 -10.06 12.34 -2.47
C PRO A 312 -10.98 11.44 -3.29
N ILE A 313 -12.17 11.19 -2.76
CA ILE A 313 -13.21 10.36 -3.38
C ILE A 313 -14.48 11.17 -3.64
N SER A 314 -15.32 10.65 -4.54
CA SER A 314 -16.70 11.11 -4.72
C SER A 314 -17.61 9.90 -4.63
N GLN A 315 -18.38 9.78 -3.55
CA GLN A 315 -19.20 8.59 -3.29
C GLN A 315 -20.25 8.27 -4.35
N LYS A 316 -20.58 9.24 -5.22
CA LYS A 316 -21.56 9.10 -6.30
C LYS A 316 -20.96 9.44 -7.66
N ASP A 317 -19.66 9.18 -7.85
CA ASP A 317 -19.00 9.47 -9.13
C ASP A 317 -19.65 8.64 -10.27
N PRO A 318 -20.21 9.29 -11.29
CA PRO A 318 -20.87 8.58 -12.39
C PRO A 318 -19.88 7.99 -13.39
N ASN A 319 -18.61 8.40 -13.36
CA ASN A 319 -17.62 8.09 -14.38
C ASN A 319 -16.55 7.10 -13.92
N TYR A 320 -16.27 7.08 -12.61
CA TYR A 320 -15.13 6.36 -12.05
C TYR A 320 -15.53 5.43 -10.92
N TYR A 321 -14.80 4.32 -10.81
CA TYR A 321 -14.62 3.60 -9.55
C TYR A 321 -13.23 3.94 -9.01
N PHE A 322 -13.12 4.15 -7.70
CA PHE A 322 -11.85 4.47 -7.05
C PHE A 322 -11.45 3.36 -6.09
N VAL A 323 -10.18 2.97 -6.10
CA VAL A 323 -9.66 1.98 -5.15
C VAL A 323 -8.22 2.31 -4.78
N PHE A 324 -7.88 2.13 -3.51
CA PHE A 324 -6.55 2.29 -2.96
C PHE A 324 -6.11 0.98 -2.28
N PHE A 325 -5.01 0.42 -2.76
CA PHE A 325 -4.37 -0.77 -2.18
C PHE A 325 -3.14 -0.34 -1.39
N ASP A 326 -3.06 -0.75 -0.12
CA ASP A 326 -1.92 -0.49 0.76
C ASP A 326 -1.93 -1.51 1.92
N ASP A 327 -0.78 -2.00 2.34
CA ASP A 327 -0.69 -2.95 3.46
C ASP A 327 -0.94 -2.28 4.82
N ASN A 328 -0.77 -0.96 4.90
CA ASN A 328 -0.91 -0.19 6.13
C ASN A 328 -2.25 0.58 6.20
N ILE A 329 -3.27 0.07 5.49
CA ILE A 329 -4.67 0.49 5.68
C ILE A 329 -5.25 -0.26 6.87
N PHE A 330 -5.82 0.50 7.80
CA PHE A 330 -6.58 -0.02 8.94
C PHE A 330 -7.99 0.58 8.91
N ILE A 331 -8.96 -0.21 8.43
CA ILE A 331 -10.34 0.23 8.26
C ILE A 331 -10.95 0.63 9.61
N GLY A 332 -11.50 1.85 9.70
CA GLY A 332 -12.08 2.39 10.93
C GLY A 332 -11.07 2.90 11.96
N ASP A 333 -9.77 2.94 11.62
CA ASP A 333 -8.70 3.33 12.55
C ASP A 333 -8.01 4.63 12.12
N GLU A 334 -7.87 5.57 13.05
CA GLU A 334 -7.20 6.85 12.84
C GLU A 334 -5.72 6.70 12.45
N HIS A 335 -5.06 5.59 12.78
CA HIS A 335 -3.67 5.29 12.42
C HIS A 335 -3.50 4.60 11.06
N SER A 336 -4.55 4.59 10.23
CA SER A 336 -4.47 4.16 8.82
C SER A 336 -3.61 5.11 7.98
N ILE A 337 -2.88 4.59 7.01
CA ILE A 337 -1.99 5.39 6.15
C ILE A 337 -2.73 6.26 5.12
N VAL A 338 -3.97 5.92 4.77
CA VAL A 338 -4.74 6.59 3.73
C VAL A 338 -5.69 7.62 4.34
N ASP A 339 -5.59 8.87 3.88
CA ASP A 339 -6.50 9.95 4.24
C ASP A 339 -7.64 10.04 3.22
N ILE A 340 -8.69 9.23 3.43
CA ILE A 340 -9.89 9.32 2.61
C ILE A 340 -10.65 10.60 2.94
N ARG A 341 -10.99 11.39 1.92
CA ARG A 341 -11.83 12.59 2.06
C ARG A 341 -12.85 12.66 0.94
N GLU A 342 -14.06 13.14 1.25
CA GLU A 342 -14.95 13.59 0.17
C GLU A 342 -14.32 14.79 -0.54
N VAL A 343 -14.52 14.89 -1.86
CA VAL A 343 -13.98 16.00 -2.65
C VAL A 343 -14.39 17.38 -2.12
N ASP A 344 -15.62 17.52 -1.62
CA ASP A 344 -16.15 18.75 -1.02
C ASP A 344 -15.96 18.81 0.51
N GLY A 345 -15.44 17.73 1.10
CA GLY A 345 -15.24 17.56 2.53
C GLY A 345 -13.86 18.03 2.97
N ALA A 346 -13.82 18.83 4.03
CA ALA A 346 -12.56 19.22 4.67
C ALA A 346 -12.02 18.16 5.65
N LYS A 347 -12.83 17.17 6.04
CA LYS A 347 -12.48 16.20 7.09
C LYS A 347 -12.17 14.82 6.52
N SER A 348 -11.20 14.15 7.14
CA SER A 348 -10.98 12.72 6.96
C SER A 348 -12.26 11.94 7.28
N LEU A 349 -12.58 10.98 6.43
CA LEU A 349 -13.67 10.04 6.65
C LEU A 349 -13.12 8.85 7.43
N VAL A 350 -13.72 8.58 8.58
CA VAL A 350 -13.43 7.40 9.41
C VAL A 350 -14.75 6.69 9.62
N ASP A 351 -15.13 5.94 8.60
CA ASP A 351 -16.38 5.19 8.55
C ASP A 351 -16.09 3.86 7.87
N VAL A 352 -16.23 2.78 8.63
CA VAL A 352 -15.90 1.41 8.21
C VAL A 352 -16.61 1.03 6.91
N GLU A 353 -17.86 1.45 6.72
CA GLU A 353 -18.67 1.07 5.57
C GLU A 353 -18.35 1.92 4.33
N VAL A 354 -17.90 3.16 4.53
CA VAL A 354 -17.35 3.98 3.44
C VAL A 354 -15.96 3.49 3.06
N GLU A 355 -15.07 3.25 4.02
CA GLU A 355 -13.68 2.88 3.75
C GLU A 355 -13.56 1.57 2.99
N LYS A 356 -14.34 0.53 3.34
CA LYS A 356 -14.36 -0.75 2.60
C LYS A 356 -14.72 -0.60 1.12
N LYS A 357 -15.43 0.48 0.75
CA LYS A 357 -15.76 0.75 -0.66
C LYS A 357 -14.58 1.25 -1.45
N TYR A 358 -13.52 1.79 -0.83
CA TYR A 358 -12.46 2.47 -1.55
C TYR A 358 -11.05 2.01 -1.17
N CYS A 359 -10.89 1.30 -0.06
CA CYS A 359 -9.60 0.91 0.49
C CYS A 359 -9.53 -0.59 0.68
N VAL A 360 -8.42 -1.18 0.22
CA VAL A 360 -8.09 -2.59 0.38
C VAL A 360 -6.88 -2.69 1.30
N PRO A 361 -7.05 -3.19 2.54
CA PRO A 361 -5.93 -3.53 3.41
C PRO A 361 -5.22 -4.77 2.86
N VAL A 362 -4.08 -4.55 2.21
CA VAL A 362 -3.37 -5.62 1.50
C VAL A 362 -2.68 -6.55 2.48
N ASN A 363 -3.01 -7.83 2.39
CA ASN A 363 -2.31 -8.89 3.09
C ASN A 363 -1.15 -9.40 2.22
N SER A 364 0.08 -9.02 2.56
CA SER A 364 1.28 -9.34 1.77
C SER A 364 1.49 -10.84 1.56
N PHE A 365 1.21 -11.68 2.57
CA PHE A 365 1.31 -13.13 2.44
C PHE A 365 0.35 -13.65 1.36
N LYS A 366 -0.93 -13.30 1.45
CA LYS A 366 -1.95 -13.72 0.48
C LYS A 366 -1.67 -13.15 -0.91
N ALA A 367 -1.23 -11.90 -1.00
CA ALA A 367 -0.84 -11.28 -2.25
C ALA A 367 0.29 -12.04 -2.96
N ILE A 368 1.20 -12.68 -2.21
CA ILE A 368 2.25 -13.53 -2.79
C ILE A 368 1.69 -14.88 -3.25
N VAL A 369 0.97 -15.60 -2.38
CA VAL A 369 0.65 -17.03 -2.60
C VAL A 369 -0.66 -17.27 -3.34
N ASP A 370 -1.55 -16.28 -3.39
CA ASP A 370 -2.81 -16.34 -4.14
C ASP A 370 -2.73 -15.44 -5.38
N LYS A 371 -2.68 -16.09 -6.54
CA LYS A 371 -2.64 -15.43 -7.84
C LYS A 371 -3.87 -14.55 -8.09
N GLU A 372 -5.05 -14.92 -7.58
CA GLU A 372 -6.31 -14.18 -7.78
C GLU A 372 -6.52 -13.08 -6.72
N TYR A 373 -5.61 -12.92 -5.75
CA TYR A 373 -5.79 -12.05 -4.59
C TYR A 373 -6.28 -10.63 -4.97
N PHE A 374 -5.50 -9.88 -5.75
CA PHE A 374 -5.88 -8.52 -6.14
C PHE A 374 -7.15 -8.46 -7.00
N VAL A 375 -7.42 -9.49 -7.81
CA VAL A 375 -8.66 -9.56 -8.60
C VAL A 375 -9.87 -9.71 -7.67
N ASN A 376 -9.75 -10.57 -6.67
CA ASN A 376 -10.81 -10.82 -5.68
C ASN A 376 -11.06 -9.57 -4.82
N GLU A 377 -10.00 -8.96 -4.28
CA GLU A 377 -10.11 -7.75 -3.46
C GLU A 377 -10.70 -6.58 -4.27
N LEU A 378 -10.29 -6.40 -5.52
CA LEU A 378 -10.90 -5.42 -6.42
C LEU A 378 -12.40 -5.68 -6.60
N CYS A 379 -12.79 -6.94 -6.84
CA CYS A 379 -14.20 -7.29 -7.00
C CYS A 379 -15.03 -6.98 -5.76
N GLU A 380 -14.56 -7.29 -4.56
CA GLU A 380 -15.27 -6.96 -3.33
C GLU A 380 -15.43 -5.44 -3.16
N CYS A 381 -14.37 -4.68 -3.46
CA CYS A 381 -14.40 -3.23 -3.44
C CYS A 381 -15.45 -2.65 -4.41
N LEU A 382 -15.50 -3.17 -5.66
CA LEU A 382 -16.43 -2.71 -6.69
C LEU A 382 -17.89 -3.04 -6.38
N LYS A 383 -18.18 -4.22 -5.79
CA LYS A 383 -19.54 -4.58 -5.33
C LYS A 383 -20.09 -3.55 -4.33
N LEU A 384 -19.24 -3.07 -3.43
CA LEU A 384 -19.64 -2.13 -2.40
C LEU A 384 -19.86 -0.71 -2.96
N GLN A 385 -19.21 -0.37 -4.08
CA GLN A 385 -19.41 0.90 -4.78
C GLN A 385 -20.62 0.91 -5.73
N ASP A 386 -21.08 -0.27 -6.17
CA ASP A 386 -22.20 -0.39 -7.09
C ASP A 386 -23.19 -1.48 -6.65
N ASN A 387 -24.29 -1.04 -6.03
CA ASN A 387 -25.36 -1.95 -5.59
C ASN A 387 -26.08 -2.67 -6.75
N ALA A 388 -25.77 -2.32 -8.01
CA ALA A 388 -26.30 -3.00 -9.19
C ALA A 388 -25.45 -4.22 -9.63
N LEU A 389 -24.33 -4.49 -8.95
CA LEU A 389 -23.42 -5.62 -9.22
C LEU A 389 -23.67 -6.86 -8.37
#